data_AF-A0A2G6GCB9-F1
#
_entry.id   AF-A0A2G6GCB9-F1
#
_cell.length_a   1.000
_cell.length_b   1.000
_cell.length_c   1.000
_cell.angle_alpha   90.00
_cell.angle_beta   90.00
_cell.angle_gamma   90.00
#
_symmetry.space_group_name_H-M   'P 1'
#
loop_
_entity.id
_entity.type
_entity.pdbx_description
1 polymer ?
#
loop_
_entity_poly.entity_id
_entity_poly.type
_entity_poly.pdbx_seq_one_letter_code
_entity_poly.pdbx_strand_id
1 'polypeptide(L)'
;MRTKFHYILILFVFIIIYLIYLIARYTYEQFQVDSYIENVKMRNAEQEKINQVKQFQSEYIRTKAYHTLVAKKSQGKKLPAESVFHIVGAGEASANSEEETRRIIAENQKRTNNPLRNMDNPQKWNFIFQHGINKFQEYNR
;
A
#
# COMPACT_ATOMS: atom_id res chain seq x y z
N MET A 1 29.10 -55.08 -46.67
CA MET A 1 29.63 -54.14 -45.64
C MET A 1 29.09 -52.71 -45.78
N ARG A 2 28.94 -52.16 -46.99
CA ARG A 2 28.59 -50.74 -47.23
C ARG A 2 27.24 -50.27 -46.63
N THR A 3 26.20 -51.10 -46.62
CA THR A 3 24.87 -50.75 -46.09
C THR A 3 24.83 -50.59 -44.56
N LYS A 4 25.60 -51.40 -43.82
CA LYS A 4 25.69 -51.33 -42.34
C LYS A 4 26.25 -49.98 -41.86
N PHE A 5 27.23 -49.44 -42.59
CA PHE A 5 27.79 -48.11 -42.31
C PHE A 5 26.79 -46.97 -42.55
N HIS A 6 25.87 -47.11 -43.52
CA HIS A 6 24.84 -46.09 -43.76
C HIS A 6 23.82 -46.03 -42.61
N TYR A 7 23.45 -47.18 -42.04
CA TYR A 7 22.56 -47.21 -40.87
C TYR A 7 23.21 -46.59 -39.62
N ILE A 8 24.50 -46.85 -39.38
CA ILE A 8 25.24 -46.21 -38.29
C ILE A 8 25.32 -44.69 -38.50
N LEU A 9 25.55 -44.23 -39.74
CA LEU A 9 25.60 -42.80 -40.05
C LEU A 9 24.23 -42.13 -39.80
N ILE A 10 23.14 -42.76 -40.24
CA ILE A 10 21.77 -42.26 -39.99
C ILE A 10 21.47 -42.21 -38.48
N LEU A 11 21.86 -43.23 -37.72
CA LEU A 11 21.72 -43.22 -36.25
C LEU A 11 22.44 -42.03 -35.61
N PHE A 12 23.67 -41.73 -36.06
CA PHE A 12 24.43 -40.58 -35.59
C PHE A 12 23.73 -39.25 -35.90
N VAL A 13 23.13 -39.12 -37.09
CA VAL A 13 22.34 -37.94 -37.44
C VAL A 13 21.15 -37.76 -36.48
N PHE A 14 20.43 -38.83 -36.16
CA PHE A 14 19.34 -38.77 -35.17
C PHE A 14 19.83 -38.37 -33.78
N ILE A 15 20.99 -38.89 -33.34
CA ILE A 15 21.59 -38.51 -32.06
C ILE A 15 21.96 -37.02 -32.05
N ILE A 16 22.55 -36.51 -33.12
CA ILE A 16 22.90 -35.08 -33.24
C ILE A 16 21.66 -34.19 -33.17
N ILE A 17 20.60 -34.53 -33.92
CA ILE A 17 19.34 -33.79 -33.89
C ILE A 17 18.73 -33.81 -32.47
N TYR A 18 18.76 -34.96 -31.80
CA TYR A 18 18.27 -35.10 -30.44
C TYR A 18 19.07 -34.24 -29.44
N LEU A 19 20.39 -34.20 -29.57
CA LEU A 19 21.25 -33.35 -28.73
C LEU A 19 20.96 -31.86 -28.97
N ILE A 20 20.78 -31.43 -30.22
CA ILE A 20 20.40 -30.05 -30.54
C ILE A 20 19.06 -29.70 -29.88
N TYR A 21 18.07 -30.59 -29.98
CA TYR A 21 16.77 -30.42 -29.31
C TYR A 21 16.93 -30.27 -27.79
N LEU A 22 17.76 -31.09 -27.17
CA LEU A 22 17.97 -31.06 -25.72
C LEU A 22 18.65 -29.76 -25.27
N ILE A 23 19.66 -29.30 -26.02
CA ILE A 23 20.31 -28.01 -25.77
C ILE A 23 19.30 -26.87 -25.90
N ALA A 24 18.54 -26.81 -26.99
CA ALA A 24 17.56 -25.75 -27.21
C ALA A 24 16.50 -25.71 -26.10
N ARG A 25 15.98 -26.88 -25.70
CA ARG A 25 15.04 -27.00 -24.58
C ARG A 25 15.64 -26.50 -23.27
N TYR A 26 16.85 -26.95 -22.94
CA TYR A 26 17.53 -26.55 -21.71
C TYR A 26 17.80 -25.05 -21.66
N THR A 27 18.28 -24.46 -22.76
CA THR A 27 18.49 -23.01 -22.86
C THR A 27 17.18 -22.24 -22.69
N TYR A 28 16.07 -22.73 -23.24
CA TYR A 28 14.76 -22.09 -23.07
C TYR A 28 14.25 -22.16 -21.62
N GLU A 29 14.39 -23.32 -20.96
CA GLU A 29 14.04 -23.48 -19.54
C GLU A 29 14.92 -22.58 -18.65
N GLN A 30 16.22 -22.52 -18.93
CA GLN A 30 17.16 -21.66 -18.21
C GLN A 30 16.80 -20.17 -18.37
N PHE A 31 16.49 -19.71 -19.57
CA PHE A 31 16.10 -18.33 -19.81
C PHE A 31 14.84 -17.92 -19.02
N GLN A 32 13.85 -18.80 -18.92
CA GLN A 32 12.65 -18.54 -18.12
C GLN A 32 12.98 -18.44 -16.63
N VAL A 33 13.80 -19.36 -16.12
CA VAL A 33 14.21 -19.36 -14.71
C VAL A 33 15.02 -18.10 -14.39
N ASP A 34 15.99 -17.74 -15.23
CA ASP A 34 16.82 -16.56 -15.03
C ASP A 34 15.98 -15.28 -15.06
N SER A 35 15.06 -15.16 -16.01
CA SER A 35 14.11 -14.04 -16.08
C SER A 35 13.22 -13.96 -14.84
N TYR A 36 12.74 -15.10 -14.33
CA TYR A 36 11.95 -15.14 -13.10
C TYR A 36 12.79 -14.70 -11.89
N ILE A 37 14.03 -15.19 -11.77
CA ILE A 37 14.96 -14.81 -10.70
C ILE A 37 15.25 -13.31 -10.74
N GLU A 38 15.49 -12.75 -11.92
CA GLU A 38 15.74 -11.33 -12.09
C GLU A 38 14.54 -10.48 -11.65
N ASN A 39 13.33 -10.87 -12.05
CA ASN A 39 12.10 -10.21 -11.61
C ASN A 39 11.92 -10.26 -10.10
N VAL A 40 12.17 -11.41 -9.47
CA VAL A 40 12.11 -11.55 -8.01
C VAL A 40 13.16 -10.67 -7.32
N LYS A 41 14.39 -10.61 -7.84
CA LYS A 41 15.46 -9.74 -7.32
C LYS A 41 15.06 -8.27 -7.40
N MET A 42 14.48 -7.82 -8.52
CA MET A 42 14.00 -6.44 -8.67
C MET A 42 12.92 -6.11 -7.66
N ARG A 43 11.92 -6.98 -7.50
CA ARG A 43 10.83 -6.78 -6.53
C ARG A 43 11.34 -6.76 -5.08
N ASN A 44 12.29 -7.62 -4.74
CA ASN A 44 12.90 -7.61 -3.41
C ASN A 44 13.67 -6.32 -3.15
N ALA A 45 14.43 -5.82 -4.14
CA ALA A 45 15.16 -4.56 -4.02
C ALA A 45 14.21 -3.36 -3.86
N GLU A 46 13.08 -3.35 -4.56
CA GLU A 46 12.03 -2.33 -4.38
C GLU A 46 11.41 -2.41 -2.99
N GLN A 47 11.05 -3.61 -2.54
CA GLN A 47 10.46 -3.82 -1.23
C GLN A 47 11.41 -3.42 -0.09
N GLU A 48 12.71 -3.67 -0.25
CA GLU A 48 13.74 -3.26 0.69
C GLU A 48 13.82 -1.74 0.81
N LYS A 49 13.80 -1.01 -0.32
CA LYS A 49 13.74 0.46 -0.31
C LYS A 49 12.49 0.97 0.41
N ILE A 50 11.33 0.36 0.17
CA ILE A 50 10.09 0.72 0.85
C ILE A 50 10.21 0.48 2.36
N ASN A 51 10.80 -0.64 2.77
CA ASN A 51 11.00 -0.96 4.18
C ASN A 51 11.93 0.04 4.87
N GLN A 52 13.03 0.42 4.22
CA GLN A 52 13.96 1.44 4.73
C GLN A 52 13.28 2.79 4.93
N VAL A 53 12.47 3.23 3.96
CA VAL A 53 11.70 4.47 4.05
C VAL A 53 10.71 4.41 5.21
N LYS A 54 9.98 3.29 5.35
CA LYS A 54 9.02 3.09 6.45
C LYS A 54 9.72 3.06 7.81
N GLN A 55 10.87 2.42 7.90
CA GLN A 55 11.66 2.38 9.13
C GLN A 55 12.13 3.79 9.53
N PHE A 56 12.71 4.53 8.59
CA PHE A 56 13.10 5.93 8.80
C PHE A 56 11.91 6.79 9.25
N GLN A 57 10.75 6.67 8.59
CA GLN A 57 9.55 7.41 8.97
C GLN A 57 9.04 7.03 10.36
N SER A 58 9.05 5.74 10.69
CA SER A 58 8.66 5.25 12.03
C SER A 58 9.56 5.82 13.12
N GLU A 59 10.88 5.85 12.89
CA GLU A 59 11.84 6.46 13.81
C GLU A 59 11.62 7.99 13.90
N TYR A 60 11.44 8.66 12.76
CA TYR A 60 11.21 10.10 12.69
C TYR A 60 9.94 10.53 13.42
N ILE A 61 8.83 9.78 13.28
CA ILE A 61 7.55 10.07 13.95
C ILE A 61 7.70 10.07 15.47
N ARG A 62 8.58 9.23 16.02
CA ARG A 62 8.85 9.16 17.47
C ARG A 62 9.68 10.35 17.98
N THR A 63 10.25 11.16 17.08
CA THR A 63 11.10 12.28 17.49
C THR A 63 10.27 13.45 18.03
N LYS A 64 10.83 14.17 19.01
CA LYS A 64 10.23 15.40 19.55
C LYS A 64 10.04 16.47 18.48
N ALA A 65 10.90 16.50 17.46
CA ALA A 65 10.80 17.42 16.34
C ALA A 65 9.51 17.19 15.53
N TYR A 66 9.20 15.93 15.21
CA TYR A 66 7.95 15.58 14.54
C TYR A 66 6.73 15.94 15.39
N HIS A 67 6.72 15.57 16.67
CA HIS A 67 5.63 15.94 17.58
C HIS A 67 5.42 17.46 17.67
N THR A 68 6.51 18.24 17.69
CA THR A 68 6.44 19.71 17.71
C THR A 68 5.88 20.26 16.41
N LEU A 69 6.29 19.72 15.26
CA LEU A 69 5.77 20.11 13.96
C LEU A 69 4.27 19.81 13.82
N VAL A 70 3.85 18.62 14.26
CA VAL A 70 2.43 18.24 14.29
C VAL A 70 1.65 19.14 15.24
N ALA A 71 2.15 19.43 16.44
CA ALA A 71 1.50 20.32 17.41
C ALA A 71 1.36 21.75 16.86
N LYS A 72 2.39 22.27 16.16
CA LYS A 72 2.35 23.56 15.46
C LYS A 72 1.30 23.58 14.36
N LYS A 73 1.29 22.57 13.48
CA LYS A 73 0.36 22.50 12.34
C LYS A 73 -1.09 22.22 12.72
N SER A 74 -1.33 21.29 13.65
CA SER A 74 -2.68 20.81 13.95
C SER A 74 -3.36 21.57 15.09
N GLN A 75 -2.60 22.05 16.08
CA GLN A 75 -3.13 22.66 17.30
C GLN A 75 -2.72 24.13 17.44
N GLY A 76 -2.04 24.71 16.45
CA GLY A 76 -1.53 26.08 16.51
C GLY A 76 -0.58 26.35 17.68
N LYS A 77 0.00 25.29 18.27
CA LYS A 77 0.83 25.41 19.48
C LYS A 77 2.18 26.00 19.13
N LYS A 78 2.68 26.91 19.96
CA LYS A 78 3.98 27.56 19.78
C LYS A 78 5.01 27.11 20.82
N LEU A 79 6.28 27.20 20.47
CA LEU A 79 7.36 27.07 21.44
C LEU A 79 7.46 28.36 22.28
N PRO A 80 7.91 28.27 23.54
CA PRO A 80 8.22 29.47 24.32
C PRO A 80 9.27 30.31 23.57
N ALA A 81 9.03 31.62 23.47
CA ALA A 81 9.78 32.62 22.69
C ALA A 81 9.48 32.74 21.17
N GLU A 82 8.50 32.03 20.63
CA GLU A 82 8.08 32.17 19.21
C GLU A 82 6.86 33.10 19.07
N SER A 83 6.88 34.03 18.10
CA SER A 83 5.74 34.89 17.74
C SER A 83 4.99 34.30 16.53
N VAL A 84 3.68 34.12 16.67
CA VAL A 84 2.81 33.56 15.61
C VAL A 84 1.83 34.64 15.18
N PHE A 85 1.83 34.95 13.88
CA PHE A 85 0.88 35.90 13.28
C PHE A 85 -0.21 35.11 12.55
N HIS A 86 -1.45 35.22 13.02
CA HIS A 86 -2.61 34.69 12.31
C HIS A 86 -3.13 35.77 11.37
N ILE A 87 -2.88 35.61 10.07
CA ILE A 87 -3.44 36.49 9.04
C ILE A 87 -4.86 35.98 8.78
N VAL A 88 -5.85 36.60 9.40
CA VAL A 88 -7.27 36.30 9.20
C VAL A 88 -7.85 37.36 8.27
N GLY A 89 -8.46 36.95 7.16
CA GLY A 89 -9.14 37.88 6.24
C GLY A 89 -10.35 38.51 6.91
N ALA A 90 -10.65 39.78 6.60
CA ALA A 90 -11.69 40.58 7.27
C ALA A 90 -13.12 39.98 7.23
N GLY A 91 -13.37 38.93 6.45
CA GLY A 91 -14.64 38.19 6.39
C GLY A 91 -14.76 36.96 7.30
N GLU A 92 -13.67 36.48 7.91
CA GLU A 92 -13.66 35.22 8.70
C GLU A 92 -13.74 35.45 10.22
N ALA A 93 -13.62 36.70 10.68
CA ALA A 93 -13.58 37.01 12.11
C ALA A 93 -14.94 36.88 12.82
N SER A 94 -16.07 36.95 12.11
CA SER A 94 -17.42 36.86 12.70
C SER A 94 -18.13 35.52 12.51
N ALA A 95 -17.66 34.65 11.61
CA ALA A 95 -18.31 33.37 11.28
C ALA A 95 -17.92 32.20 12.21
N ASN A 96 -16.79 32.32 12.92
CA ASN A 96 -16.21 31.18 13.66
C ASN A 96 -16.92 30.80 14.97
N SER A 97 -17.80 31.62 15.56
CA SER A 97 -18.43 31.23 16.83
C SER A 97 -19.71 30.40 16.66
N GLU A 98 -20.59 30.78 15.73
CA GLU A 98 -21.90 30.12 15.60
C GLU A 98 -21.90 28.94 14.63
N GLU A 99 -21.25 29.04 13.46
CA GLU A 99 -21.25 27.94 12.49
C GLU A 99 -20.40 26.76 12.96
N GLU A 100 -19.27 27.02 13.62
CA GLU A 100 -18.40 25.99 14.18
C GLU A 100 -19.08 25.26 15.34
N THR A 101 -19.76 25.99 16.24
CA THR A 101 -20.56 25.39 17.31
C THR A 101 -21.73 24.57 16.77
N ARG A 102 -22.44 25.04 15.73
CA ARG A 102 -23.52 24.28 15.08
C ARG A 102 -22.99 23.03 14.37
N ARG A 103 -21.82 23.10 13.71
CA ARG A 103 -21.17 21.95 13.08
C ARG A 103 -20.75 20.89 14.11
N ILE A 104 -20.12 21.31 15.21
CA ILE A 104 -19.72 20.41 16.30
C ILE A 104 -20.96 19.74 16.95
N ILE A 105 -22.05 20.49 17.16
CA ILE A 105 -23.31 19.93 17.69
C ILE A 105 -23.93 18.94 16.69
N ALA A 106 -23.98 19.28 15.40
CA ALA A 106 -24.52 18.39 14.37
C ALA A 106 -23.67 17.11 14.19
N GLU A 107 -22.35 17.21 14.28
CA GLU A 107 -21.44 16.06 14.21
C GLU A 107 -21.59 15.16 15.46
N ASN A 108 -21.72 15.74 16.65
CA ASN A 108 -21.98 14.98 17.87
C ASN A 108 -23.37 14.30 17.87
N GLN A 109 -24.39 14.94 17.27
CA GLN A 109 -25.71 14.31 17.09
C GLN A 109 -25.64 13.10 16.14
N LYS A 110 -24.89 13.21 15.02
CA LYS A 110 -24.68 12.08 14.10
C LYS A 110 -23.97 10.90 14.76
N ARG A 111 -22.94 11.17 15.58
CA ARG A 111 -22.23 10.13 16.34
C ARG A 111 -23.08 9.51 17.46
N THR A 112 -24.05 10.24 18.01
CA THR A 112 -24.94 9.74 19.06
C THR A 112 -26.04 8.85 18.51
N ASN A 113 -26.54 9.13 17.30
CA ASN A 113 -27.60 8.37 16.64
C ASN A 113 -27.10 7.23 15.74
N ASN A 114 -25.81 6.88 15.81
CA ASN A 114 -25.25 5.81 15.00
C ASN A 114 -25.66 4.42 15.56
N PRO A 115 -26.46 3.63 14.83
CA PRO A 115 -26.89 2.30 15.29
C PRO A 115 -25.75 1.29 15.41
N LEU A 116 -24.59 1.55 14.77
CA LEU A 116 -23.41 0.69 14.78
C LEU A 116 -22.48 0.94 15.98
N ARG A 117 -22.76 1.96 16.79
CA ARG A 117 -21.83 2.42 17.85
C ARG A 117 -21.59 1.38 18.93
N ASN A 118 -22.64 0.65 19.32
CA ASN A 118 -22.59 -0.36 20.38
C ASN A 118 -22.53 -1.79 19.83
N MET A 119 -22.32 -1.95 18.51
CA MET A 119 -22.20 -3.27 17.90
C MET A 119 -20.78 -3.80 18.02
N ASP A 120 -20.67 -5.06 18.36
CA ASP A 120 -19.40 -5.77 18.37
C ASP A 120 -18.95 -6.13 16.94
N ASN A 121 -17.67 -6.42 16.73
CA ASN A 121 -17.12 -6.62 15.38
C ASN A 121 -17.87 -7.68 14.53
N PRO A 122 -18.28 -8.84 15.07
CA PRO A 122 -19.09 -9.80 14.31
C PRO A 122 -20.47 -9.26 13.89
N GLN A 123 -21.09 -8.41 14.72
CA GLN A 123 -22.40 -7.83 14.43
C GLN A 123 -22.29 -6.76 13.33
N LYS A 124 -21.19 -6.01 13.30
CA LYS A 124 -20.89 -5.06 12.21
C LYS A 124 -20.73 -5.76 10.87
N TRP A 125 -20.08 -6.92 10.84
CA TRP A 125 -19.98 -7.74 9.62
C TRP A 125 -21.35 -8.23 9.16
N ASN A 126 -22.19 -8.73 10.07
CA ASN A 126 -23.55 -9.17 9.72
C ASN A 126 -24.40 -8.00 9.19
N PHE A 127 -24.27 -6.81 9.78
CA PHE A 127 -24.93 -5.61 9.27
C PHE A 127 -24.50 -5.27 7.84
N ILE A 128 -23.20 -5.35 7.53
CA ILE A 128 -22.67 -5.15 6.18
C ILE A 128 -23.26 -6.17 5.19
N PHE A 129 -23.38 -7.44 5.59
CA PHE A 129 -23.97 -8.48 4.73
C PHE A 129 -25.45 -8.25 4.45
N GLN A 130 -26.20 -7.76 5.43
CA GLN A 130 -27.65 -7.56 5.29
C GLN A 130 -28.03 -6.23 4.60
N HIS A 131 -27.25 -5.17 4.83
CA HIS A 131 -27.60 -3.80 4.44
C HIS A 131 -26.65 -3.22 3.38
N GLY A 132 -25.56 -3.92 3.07
CA GLY A 132 -24.56 -3.52 2.10
C GLY A 132 -23.52 -2.54 2.65
N ILE A 133 -22.37 -2.49 1.98
CA ILE A 133 -21.21 -1.65 2.36
C ILE A 133 -21.55 -0.16 2.31
N ASN A 134 -22.44 0.27 1.41
CA ASN A 134 -22.82 1.67 1.25
C ASN A 134 -23.48 2.25 2.51
N LYS A 135 -24.43 1.50 3.11
CA LYS A 135 -25.06 1.90 4.37
C LYS A 135 -24.08 1.89 5.55
N PHE A 136 -23.14 0.95 5.56
CA PHE A 136 -22.10 0.92 6.60
C PHE A 136 -21.16 2.14 6.53
N GLN A 137 -20.84 2.63 5.33
CA GLN A 137 -20.05 3.83 5.15
C GLN A 137 -20.81 5.11 5.52
N GLU A 138 -22.12 5.14 5.31
CA GLU A 138 -22.97 6.29 5.66
C GLU A 138 -22.96 6.60 7.17
N TYR A 139 -22.94 5.56 8.01
CA TYR A 139 -22.92 5.71 9.47
C TYR A 139 -21.51 5.86 10.06
N ASN A 140 -20.45 5.63 9.30
CA ASN A 140 -19.05 5.72 9.75
C ASN A 140 -18.29 6.95 9.21
N ARG A 141 -18.99 7.89 8.57
CA ARG A 141 -18.48 9.23 8.23
C ARG A 141 -18.85 10.24 9.29
#